data_AF-A0A933RHK6-F1
#
_entry.id   AF-A0A933RHK6-F1
#
_cell.length_a   1.000
_cell.length_b   1.000
_cell.length_c   1.000
_cell.angle_alpha   90.00
_cell.angle_beta   90.00
_cell.angle_gamma   90.00
#
_symmetry.space_group_name_H-M   'P 1'
#
loop_
_entity.id
_entity.type
_entity.pdbx_description
1 polymer ?
#
loop_
_entity_poly.entity_id
_entity_poly.type
_entity_poly.pdbx_seq_one_letter_code
_entity_poly.pdbx_strand_id
1 'polypeptide(L)' 'MRLGRATRLELEASLRTLRRPFAPRRVTLGARALPRSSWSFDRRRGLLRVRARAAAGTATLRVR' A
#
# COMPACT_ATOMS: atom_id res chain seq x y z
N MET A 1 -23.22 11.14 3.39
CA MET A 1 -21.90 10.46 3.54
C MET A 1 -21.19 11.05 4.76
N ARG A 2 -21.01 10.30 5.85
CA ARG A 2 -20.19 10.76 6.98
C ARG A 2 -18.73 10.83 6.52
N LEU A 3 -18.17 12.02 6.38
CA LEU A 3 -16.74 12.22 6.19
C LEU A 3 -16.05 11.90 7.51
N GLY A 4 -15.81 10.62 7.76
CA GLY A 4 -15.00 10.16 8.88
C GLY A 4 -13.60 10.77 8.77
N ARG A 5 -13.06 11.28 9.89
CA ARG A 5 -11.74 11.91 9.96
C ARG A 5 -10.71 11.00 9.30
N ALA A 6 -10.01 11.51 8.29
CA ALA A 6 -9.02 10.72 7.56
C ALA A 6 -7.75 10.55 8.41
N THR A 7 -7.39 9.30 8.70
CA THR A 7 -6.20 8.96 9.48
C THR A 7 -5.03 8.67 8.55
N ARG A 8 -3.85 9.16 8.92
CA ARG A 8 -2.60 8.82 8.24
C ARG A 8 -2.18 7.41 8.64
N LEU A 9 -1.98 6.54 7.66
CA LEU A 9 -1.48 5.19 7.82
C LEU A 9 -0.08 5.08 7.23
N GLU A 10 0.81 4.42 7.96
CA GLU A 10 2.11 3.97 7.48
C GLU A 10 2.15 2.45 7.65
N LEU A 11 2.26 1.74 6.54
CA LEU A 11 2.18 0.28 6.48
C LEU A 11 3.46 -0.28 5.86
N GLU A 12 3.97 -1.35 6.43
CA GLU A 12 5.06 -2.15 5.86
C GLU A 12 4.57 -3.57 5.60
N ALA A 13 4.86 -4.11 4.41
CA ALA A 13 4.54 -5.48 4.05
C ALA A 13 5.77 -6.17 3.44
N SER A 14 6.09 -7.36 3.95
CA SER A 14 7.11 -8.22 3.34
C SER A 14 6.50 -8.96 2.15
N LEU A 15 7.14 -8.82 0.99
CA LEU A 15 6.80 -9.47 -0.27
C LEU A 15 7.87 -10.50 -0.68
N ARG A 16 8.73 -10.92 0.25
CA ARG A 16 9.84 -11.84 -0.03
C ARG A 16 9.39 -13.21 -0.53
N THR A 17 8.18 -13.62 -0.15
CA THR A 17 7.57 -14.89 -0.53
C THR A 17 6.97 -14.88 -1.94
N LEU A 18 6.90 -13.73 -2.60
CA LEU A 18 6.43 -13.64 -3.97
C LEU A 18 7.49 -14.14 -4.96
N ARG A 19 7.03 -14.75 -6.07
CA ARG A 19 7.89 -15.29 -7.13
C ARG A 19 8.76 -14.18 -7.74
N ARG A 20 10.07 -14.43 -7.88
CA ARG A 20 11.04 -13.44 -8.39
C ARG A 20 11.24 -13.55 -9.91
N PRO A 21 11.50 -12.43 -10.62
CA PRO A 21 11.50 -11.06 -10.11
C PRO A 21 10.08 -10.53 -9.87
N PHE A 22 9.84 -9.95 -8.68
CA PHE A 22 8.59 -9.24 -8.38
C PHE A 22 8.85 -7.73 -8.44
N ALA A 23 8.05 -7.02 -9.22
CA ALA A 23 8.10 -5.58 -9.33
C ALA A 23 6.68 -5.03 -9.19
N PRO A 24 6.32 -4.42 -8.05
CA PRO A 24 4.99 -3.86 -7.87
C PRO A 24 4.77 -2.74 -8.88
N ARG A 25 3.73 -2.87 -9.69
CA ARG A 25 3.31 -1.90 -10.70
C ARG A 25 2.19 -1.04 -10.18
N ARG A 26 1.33 -1.60 -9.33
CA ARG A 26 0.16 -0.91 -8.79
C ARG A 26 -0.09 -1.30 -7.35
N VAL A 27 -0.29 -0.29 -6.51
CA VAL A 27 -0.74 -0.45 -5.13
C VAL A 27 -2.10 0.23 -5.01
N THR A 28 -3.08 -0.47 -4.44
CA THR A 28 -4.41 0.08 -4.18
C THR A 28 -4.77 -0.06 -2.71
N LEU A 29 -5.41 0.97 -2.15
CA LEU A 29 -6.02 0.95 -0.82
C LEU A 29 -7.53 0.99 -0.97
N GLY A 30 -8.20 -0.11 -0.63
CA GLY A 30 -9.60 -0.33 -1.02
C GLY A 30 -9.74 -0.31 -2.55
N ALA A 31 -10.65 0.52 -3.05
CA ALA A 31 -10.85 0.73 -4.49
C ALA A 31 -9.91 1.80 -5.10
N ARG A 32 -9.14 2.52 -4.27
CA ARG A 32 -8.34 3.67 -4.72
C ARG A 32 -6.91 3.26 -5.06
N ALA A 33 -6.47 3.60 -6.27
CA ALA A 33 -5.06 3.51 -6.64
C ALA A 33 -4.23 4.55 -5.87
N LEU A 34 -3.13 4.09 -5.28
CA LEU A 34 -2.19 4.95 -4.58
C LEU A 34 -1.18 5.53 -5.57
N PRO A 35 -0.93 6.85 -5.53
CA PRO A 35 0.06 7.48 -6.40
C PRO A 35 1.45 6.93 -6.11
N ARG A 36 2.34 6.95 -7.11
CA ARG A 36 3.68 6.35 -7.00
C ARG A 36 4.52 6.94 -5.86
N SER A 37 4.30 8.21 -5.51
CA SER A 37 4.97 8.90 -4.41
C SER A 37 4.53 8.44 -3.02
N SER A 38 3.41 7.73 -2.90
CA SER A 38 2.85 7.30 -1.63
C SER A 38 3.22 5.85 -1.26
N TRP A 39 4.11 5.23 -2.02
CA TRP A 39 4.65 3.92 -1.71
C TRP A 39 6.06 3.74 -2.28
N SER A 40 6.82 2.81 -1.71
CA SER A 40 8.14 2.44 -2.22
C SER A 40 8.39 0.95 -2.01
N PHE A 41 9.18 0.35 -2.89
CA PHE A 41 9.54 -1.06 -2.82
C PHE A 41 11.06 -1.21 -2.79
N ASP A 42 11.57 -1.75 -1.69
CA ASP A 42 12.96 -2.19 -1.62
C ASP A 42 13.07 -3.59 -2.20
N ARG A 43 13.55 -3.68 -3.44
CA ARG A 43 13.76 -4.96 -4.15
C ARG A 43 14.77 -5.88 -3.48
N ARG A 44 15.78 -5.33 -2.76
CA ARG A 44 16.80 -6.14 -2.09
C ARG A 44 16.21 -6.80 -0.86
N ARG A 45 15.42 -6.03 -0.09
CA ARG A 45 14.76 -6.52 1.13
C ARG A 45 13.39 -7.14 0.87
N GLY A 46 12.83 -7.03 -0.32
CA GLY A 46 11.47 -7.46 -0.63
C GLY A 46 10.43 -6.75 0.23
N LEU A 47 10.62 -5.47 0.56
CA LEU A 47 9.77 -4.72 1.49
C LEU A 47 8.98 -3.65 0.75
N LEU A 48 7.65 -3.67 0.87
CA LEU A 48 6.78 -2.60 0.41
C LEU A 48 6.42 -1.68 1.57
N ARG A 49 6.67 -0.38 1.39
CA ARG A 49 6.26 0.68 2.31
C ARG A 49 5.15 1.49 1.68
N VAL A 50 4.11 1.78 2.44
CA VAL A 50 2.94 2.53 1.96
C VAL A 50 2.57 3.62 2.96
N ARG A 51 2.36 4.82 2.45
CA ARG A 51 1.86 5.97 3.21
C ARG A 51 0.56 6.42 2.58
N ALA A 52 -0.52 6.41 3.33
CA ALA A 52 -1.84 6.78 2.80
C ALA A 52 -2.70 7.47 3.85
N ARG A 53 -3.78 8.10 3.39
CA ARG A 53 -4.87 8.55 4.25
C ARG A 53 -6.07 7.65 3.99
N ALA A 54 -6.63 7.08 5.04
CA ALA A 54 -7.86 6.29 4.97
C ALA A 54 -8.91 6.94 5.87
N ALA A 55 -10.18 6.89 5.45
CA ALA A 55 -11.27 7.15 6.36
C ALA A 55 -11.29 6.07 7.46
N ALA A 56 -11.86 6.38 8.62
CA ALA A 56 -12.05 5.41 9.68
C ALA A 56 -12.79 4.16 9.16
N GLY A 57 -12.25 2.98 9.45
CA GLY A 57 -12.79 1.70 9.00
C GLY A 57 -11.70 0.73 8.51
N THR A 58 -12.14 -0.36 7.89
CA THR A 58 -11.25 -1.39 7.33
C THR A 58 -10.84 -1.02 5.91
N ALA A 59 -9.55 -1.11 5.61
CA ALA A 59 -9.02 -0.91 4.27
C ALA A 59 -8.16 -2.11 3.85
N THR A 60 -8.38 -2.59 2.62
CA THR A 60 -7.57 -3.69 2.04
C THR A 60 -6.45 -3.11 1.19
N LEU A 61 -5.21 -3.54 1.46
CA LEU A 61 -4.07 -3.24 0.61
C LEU A 61 -3.92 -4.34 -0.45
N ARG A 62 -3.87 -3.97 -1.73
CA ARG A 62 -3.56 -4.91 -2.82
C ARG A 62 -2.36 -4.42 -3.61
N VAL A 63 -1.49 -5.35 -3.98
CA VAL A 63 -0.25 -5.11 -4.71
C VAL A 63 -0.28 -6.01 -5.94
N ARG A 64 -0.04 -5.43 -7.12
CA ARG A 64 0.00 -6.14 -8.42
C ARG A 64 1.28 -5.80 -9.16
#